data_AF-A0A068RYA8-F1
#
_entry.id   AF-A0A068RYA8-F1
#
_cell.length_a   1.000
_cell.length_b   1.000
_cell.length_c   1.000
_cell.angle_alpha   90.00
_cell.angle_beta   90.00
_cell.angle_gamma   90.00
#
_symmetry.space_group_name_H-M   'P 1'
#
loop_
_entity.id
_entity.type
_entity.pdbx_description
1 polymer ?
#
loop_
_entity_poly.entity_id
_entity_poly.type
_entity_poly.pdbx_seq_one_letter_code
_entity_poly.pdbx_strand_id
1 'polypeptide(L)'
;MSSSKMDPRRPDKIVPFHMPSNVPPSSDYAGNLAVAVGMGGIMVRNSFKAFPWIAAFFGASSMLNSRKTKRDDSVGFSGAVLGLVSLFTYYLNMYMMHKRAMDNANAA
;
A
#
# COMPACT_ATOMS: atom_id res chain seq x y z
N MET A 1 -39.32 -17.96 28.67
CA MET A 1 -38.06 -18.59 28.22
C MET A 1 -36.93 -18.06 29.09
N SER A 2 -36.25 -18.94 29.83
CA SER A 2 -35.29 -18.54 30.89
C SER A 2 -33.99 -17.97 30.31
N SER A 3 -33.59 -16.81 30.85
CA SER A 3 -32.32 -16.09 30.58
C SER A 3 -31.06 -16.92 30.90
N SER A 4 -31.19 -18.06 31.59
CA SER A 4 -30.05 -18.89 32.02
C SER A 4 -29.27 -19.55 30.89
N LYS A 5 -29.83 -19.70 29.68
CA LYS A 5 -29.10 -20.26 28.52
C LYS A 5 -28.04 -19.30 27.95
N MET A 6 -28.18 -18.00 28.20
CA MET A 6 -27.25 -16.97 27.72
C MET A 6 -26.17 -16.58 28.72
N ASP A 7 -26.17 -17.16 29.93
CA ASP A 7 -25.19 -16.81 30.96
C ASP A 7 -23.75 -17.16 30.52
N PRO A 8 -22.84 -16.17 30.41
CA PRO A 8 -21.43 -16.39 30.07
C PRO A 8 -20.64 -17.12 31.16
N ARG A 9 -21.15 -17.20 32.40
CA ARG A 9 -20.48 -17.82 33.55
C ARG A 9 -20.76 -19.32 33.69
N ARG A 10 -21.52 -19.91 32.76
CA ARG A 10 -21.82 -21.35 32.80
C ARG A 10 -20.56 -22.20 32.65
N PRO A 11 -20.36 -23.20 33.53
CA PRO A 11 -19.20 -24.09 33.44
C PRO A 11 -19.20 -24.90 32.14
N ASP A 12 -20.39 -25.20 31.61
CA ASP A 12 -20.62 -25.90 30.35
C ASP A 12 -20.06 -25.16 29.11
N LYS A 13 -19.78 -23.86 29.22
CA LYS A 13 -19.25 -23.00 28.14
C LYS A 13 -17.79 -22.60 28.35
N ILE A 14 -17.12 -23.16 29.36
CA ILE A 14 -15.69 -22.92 29.59
C ILE A 14 -14.93 -23.65 28.47
N VAL A 15 -14.48 -22.88 27.48
CA VAL A 15 -13.57 -23.37 26.45
C VAL A 15 -12.14 -23.17 26.97
N PRO A 16 -11.27 -24.19 26.93
CA PRO A 16 -9.86 -24.02 27.25
C PRO A 16 -9.25 -22.88 26.43
N PHE A 17 -8.39 -22.08 27.07
CA PHE A 17 -7.69 -21.03 26.34
C PHE A 17 -6.83 -21.65 25.25
N HIS A 18 -7.13 -21.31 24.00
CA HIS A 18 -6.25 -21.58 22.88
C HIS A 18 -5.42 -20.34 22.61
N MET A 19 -4.09 -20.50 22.58
CA MET A 19 -3.23 -19.45 22.07
C MET A 19 -3.71 -19.10 20.65
N PRO A 20 -3.85 -17.80 20.32
CA PRO A 20 -4.15 -17.41 18.95
C PRO A 20 -3.15 -18.07 18.03
N SER A 21 -3.64 -18.65 16.92
CA SER A 21 -2.78 -19.31 15.92
C SER A 21 -1.63 -18.36 15.58
N ASN A 22 -0.40 -18.82 15.83
CA ASN A 22 0.81 -18.09 15.55
C ASN A 22 1.02 -18.15 14.02
N VAL A 23 0.15 -17.45 13.28
CA VAL A 23 0.21 -17.41 11.83
C VAL A 23 1.55 -16.78 11.49
N PRO A 24 2.46 -17.51 10.82
CA PRO A 24 3.76 -16.98 10.49
C PRO A 24 3.56 -15.69 9.68
N PRO A 25 4.29 -14.62 9.99
CA PRO A 25 4.16 -13.36 9.27
C PRO A 25 4.37 -13.61 7.77
N SER A 26 3.41 -13.14 6.96
CA SER A 26 3.40 -13.32 5.51
C SER A 26 4.47 -12.45 4.85
N SER A 27 5.02 -12.90 3.72
CA SER A 27 5.94 -12.11 2.92
C SER A 27 5.27 -10.84 2.37
N ASP A 28 6.06 -9.76 2.21
CA ASP A 28 5.59 -8.44 1.77
C ASP A 28 5.38 -8.33 0.25
N TYR A 29 4.47 -9.13 -0.30
CA TYR A 29 4.20 -9.11 -1.75
C TYR A 29 3.71 -7.74 -2.25
N ALA A 30 2.92 -7.03 -1.45
CA ALA A 30 2.42 -5.71 -1.79
C ALA A 30 3.56 -4.67 -1.86
N GLY A 31 4.48 -4.70 -0.89
CA GLY A 31 5.64 -3.81 -0.90
C GLY A 31 6.57 -4.10 -2.07
N ASN A 32 6.80 -5.39 -2.36
CA ASN A 32 7.59 -5.81 -3.52
C ASN A 32 6.96 -5.33 -4.85
N LEU A 33 5.63 -5.46 -4.98
CA LEU A 33 4.92 -4.99 -6.17
C LEU A 33 5.00 -3.46 -6.30
N ALA A 34 4.86 -2.74 -5.20
CA ALA A 34 4.98 -1.28 -5.17
C ALA A 34 6.35 -0.81 -5.66
N VAL A 35 7.43 -1.47 -5.21
CA VAL A 35 8.80 -1.17 -5.65
C VAL A 35 8.99 -1.50 -7.13
N ALA A 36 8.56 -2.68 -7.58
CA ALA A 36 8.70 -3.11 -8.98
C ALA A 36 7.96 -2.17 -9.94
N VAL A 37 6.71 -1.84 -9.62
CA VAL A 37 5.88 -0.92 -10.42
C VAL A 37 6.41 0.51 -10.35
N GLY A 38 6.84 0.97 -9.17
CA GLY A 38 7.43 2.30 -8.99
C GLY A 38 8.70 2.47 -9.82
N MET A 39 9.60 1.49 -9.76
CA MET A 39 10.83 1.48 -10.55
C MET A 39 10.55 1.40 -12.06
N GLY A 40 9.60 0.54 -12.47
CA GLY A 40 9.14 0.45 -13.86
C GLY A 40 8.54 1.76 -14.37
N GLY A 41 7.75 2.44 -13.54
CA GLY A 41 7.19 3.78 -13.82
C GLY A 41 8.28 4.83 -14.07
N ILE A 42 9.33 4.83 -13.24
CA ILE A 42 10.48 5.72 -13.39
C ILE A 42 11.21 5.48 -14.72
N MET A 43 11.40 4.22 -15.12
CA MET A 43 12.05 3.88 -16.40
C MET A 43 11.29 4.41 -17.62
N VAL A 44 9.95 4.43 -17.57
CA VAL A 44 9.10 5.01 -18.63
C VAL A 44 8.84 6.51 -18.43
N ARG A 45 9.67 7.19 -17.64
CA ARG A 45 9.58 8.63 -17.31
C ARG A 45 8.22 9.04 -16.72
N ASN A 46 7.52 8.10 -16.09
CA ASN A 46 6.16 8.30 -15.61
C ASN A 46 5.23 8.85 -16.69
N SER A 47 5.32 8.34 -17.91
CA SER A 47 4.47 8.82 -19.01
C SER A 47 3.02 8.32 -18.88
N PHE A 48 2.82 7.17 -18.22
CA PHE A 48 1.51 6.56 -18.04
C PHE A 48 0.98 6.79 -16.63
N LYS A 49 -0.25 7.30 -16.53
CA LYS A 49 -0.94 7.57 -15.26
C LYS A 49 -1.11 6.31 -14.40
N ALA A 50 -1.20 5.12 -14.99
CA ALA A 50 -1.45 3.89 -14.25
C ALA A 50 -0.31 3.51 -13.28
N PHE A 51 0.96 3.61 -13.70
CA PHE A 51 2.10 3.20 -12.89
C PHE A 51 2.23 3.92 -11.53
N PRO A 52 2.21 5.27 -11.45
CA PRO A 52 2.28 5.98 -10.17
C PRO A 52 1.12 5.62 -9.24
N TRP A 53 -0.10 5.50 -9.76
CA TRP A 53 -1.27 5.17 -8.95
C TRP A 53 -1.24 3.74 -8.42
N ILE A 54 -0.78 2.77 -9.23
CA ILE A 54 -0.60 1.38 -8.81
C ILE A 54 0.50 1.30 -7.73
N ALA A 55 1.66 1.94 -7.97
CA ALA A 55 2.76 1.97 -7.00
C ALA A 55 2.33 2.60 -5.67
N ALA A 56 1.60 3.71 -5.70
CA ALA A 56 1.08 4.37 -4.51
C ALA A 56 0.07 3.51 -3.75
N PHE A 57 -0.86 2.84 -4.44
CA PHE A 57 -1.86 1.97 -3.81
C PHE A 57 -1.21 0.79 -3.08
N PHE A 58 -0.33 0.07 -3.76
CA PHE A 58 0.36 -1.09 -3.16
C PHE A 58 1.36 -0.69 -2.08
N GLY A 59 2.04 0.46 -2.25
CA GLY A 59 2.94 1.01 -1.25
C GLY A 59 2.21 1.39 0.03
N ALA A 60 1.10 2.13 -0.07
CA ALA A 60 0.24 2.48 1.06
C ALA A 60 -0.35 1.23 1.74
N SER A 61 -0.81 0.26 0.95
CA SER A 61 -1.36 -1.01 1.46
C SER A 61 -0.32 -1.81 2.23
N SER A 62 0.92 -1.86 1.75
CA SER A 62 2.02 -2.55 2.43
C SER A 62 2.47 -1.82 3.71
N MET A 63 2.57 -0.49 3.66
CA MET A 63 2.88 0.34 4.83
C MET A 63 1.85 0.16 5.96
N LEU A 64 0.54 0.11 5.63
CA LEU A 64 -0.52 -0.14 6.61
C LEU A 64 -0.51 -1.58 7.14
N ASN A 65 -0.11 -2.55 6.31
CA ASN A 65 -0.02 -3.96 6.69
C ASN A 65 1.31 -4.35 7.35
N SER A 66 2.25 -3.43 7.52
CA SER A 66 3.61 -3.72 8.01
C SER A 66 3.64 -4.37 9.42
N ARG A 67 2.56 -4.29 10.20
CA ARG A 67 2.43 -4.97 11.51
C ARG A 67 2.27 -6.50 11.41
N LYS A 68 1.85 -7.01 10.25
CA LYS A 68 1.61 -8.45 10.00
C LYS A 68 2.72 -9.11 9.16
N THR A 69 3.71 -8.32 8.75
CA THR A 69 4.78 -8.70 7.82
C THR A 69 6.07 -8.94 8.59
N LYS A 70 6.93 -9.84 8.08
CA LYS A 70 8.26 -10.06 8.66
C LYS A 70 9.06 -8.75 8.59
N ARG A 71 9.61 -8.32 9.72
CA ARG A 71 10.33 -7.04 9.83
C ARG A 71 11.54 -6.98 8.90
N ASP A 72 12.19 -8.11 8.64
CA ASP A 72 13.36 -8.21 7.77
C ASP A 72 13.01 -8.19 6.27
N ASP A 73 11.79 -8.60 5.89
CA ASP A 73 11.32 -8.60 4.49
C ASP A 73 10.46 -7.37 4.16
N SER A 74 10.30 -6.44 5.11
CA SER A 74 9.37 -5.31 4.95
C SER A 74 9.98 -4.22 4.09
N VAL A 75 9.50 -4.13 2.85
CA VAL A 75 9.78 -3.02 1.92
C VAL A 75 8.62 -2.03 1.87
N GLY A 76 7.58 -2.20 2.69
CA GLY A 76 6.38 -1.37 2.67
C GLY A 76 6.60 0.13 2.82
N PHE A 77 7.50 0.55 3.71
CA PHE A 77 7.84 1.97 3.82
C PHE A 77 8.52 2.50 2.55
N SER A 78 9.53 1.78 2.07
CA SER A 78 10.26 2.14 0.84
C SER A 78 9.34 2.16 -0.38
N GLY A 79 8.44 1.18 -0.50
CA GLY A 79 7.42 1.10 -1.55
C GLY A 79 6.41 2.25 -1.49
N ALA A 80 5.98 2.65 -0.29
CA ALA A 80 5.11 3.82 -0.10
C ALA A 80 5.79 5.12 -0.52
N VAL A 81 7.05 5.32 -0.12
CA VAL A 81 7.85 6.50 -0.52
C VAL A 81 8.05 6.53 -2.04
N LEU A 82 8.42 5.39 -2.65
CA LEU A 82 8.55 5.27 -4.11
C LEU A 82 7.24 5.59 -4.83
N GLY A 83 6.11 5.10 -4.33
CA GLY A 83 4.79 5.41 -4.86
C GLY A 83 4.47 6.91 -4.80
N LEU A 84 4.76 7.57 -3.68
CA LEU A 84 4.59 9.02 -3.52
C LEU A 84 5.50 9.82 -4.46
N VAL A 85 6.79 9.48 -4.53
CA VAL A 85 7.76 10.14 -5.43
C VAL A 85 7.34 9.97 -6.89
N SER A 86 6.88 8.77 -7.26
CA SER A 86 6.33 8.52 -8.59
C SER A 86 5.13 9.43 -8.86
N LEU A 87 4.14 9.46 -7.97
CA LEU A 87 2.97 10.33 -8.13
C LEU A 87 3.36 11.80 -8.30
N PHE A 88 4.25 12.28 -7.44
CA PHE A 88 4.77 13.65 -7.50
C PHE A 88 5.44 13.95 -8.85
N THR A 89 6.33 13.06 -9.30
CA THR A 89 7.06 13.22 -10.57
C THR A 89 6.12 13.21 -11.77
N TYR A 90 5.06 12.38 -11.75
CA TYR A 90 4.03 12.37 -12.79
C TYR A 90 3.35 13.73 -12.94
N TYR A 91 2.85 14.28 -11.84
CA TYR A 91 2.13 15.56 -11.85
C TYR A 91 3.06 16.73 -12.17
N LEU A 92 4.31 16.68 -11.73
CA LEU A 92 5.30 17.70 -12.07
C LEU A 92 5.62 17.69 -13.56
N ASN A 93 5.80 16.52 -14.17
CA ASN A 93 5.99 16.39 -15.62
C ASN A 93 4.78 16.92 -16.40
N MET A 94 3.56 16.57 -15.98
CA MET A 94 2.33 17.05 -16.59
C MET A 94 2.21 18.58 -16.53
N TYR A 95 2.51 19.18 -15.37
CA TYR A 95 2.48 20.63 -15.18
C TYR A 95 3.50 21.34 -16.08
N MET A 96 4.74 20.84 -16.13
CA MET A 96 5.80 21.41 -16.96
C MET A 96 5.47 21.33 -18.46
N MET A 97 4.87 20.24 -18.91
CA MET A 97 4.40 20.10 -20.30
C MET A 97 3.29 21.08 -20.62
N HIS A 98 2.31 21.24 -19.73
CA HIS A 98 1.23 22.20 -19.92
C HIS A 98 1.74 23.64 -19.97
N LYS A 99 2.64 24.02 -19.05
CA LYS A 99 3.24 25.36 -19.04
C LYS A 99 3.97 25.67 -20.36
N ARG A 100 4.79 24.75 -20.85
CA ARG A 100 5.48 24.90 -22.15
C ARG A 100 4.51 25.06 -23.31
N ALA A 101 3.39 24.34 -23.30
CA ALA A 101 2.37 24.48 -24.34
C ALA A 101 1.69 25.86 -24.32
N MET A 102 1.40 26.39 -23.12
CA MET A 102 0.84 27.75 -22.96
C MET A 102 1.83 28.83 -23.38
N ASP A 103 3.11 28.69 -23.02
CA ASP A 103 4.16 29.64 -23.41
C ASP A 103 4.32 29.70 -24.94
N ASN A 104 4.29 28.54 -25.61
CA ASN A 104 4.35 28.46 -27.06
C ASN A 104 3.11 29.06 -27.76
N ALA A 105 1.92 28.88 -27.17
CA ALA A 105 0.68 29.45 -27.69
C ALA A 105 0.63 30.98 -27.55
N ASN A 106 1.25 31.53 -26.50
CA ASN A 106 1.34 32.99 -26.29
C ASN A 106 2.43 33.65 -27.15
N ALA A 107 3.39 32.88 -27.65
CA ALA A 107 4.48 33.35 -28.50
C ALA A 107 4.17 33.29 -30.02
N ALA A 108 3.06 32.64 -30.39
CA ALA A 108 2.55 32.52 -31.76
C ALA A 108 1.49 33.58 -32.04
#